data_AF-A0A7S0GML0-F1
#
_entry.id   AF-A0A7S0GML0-F1
#
_cell.length_a   1.000
_cell.length_b   1.000
_cell.length_c   1.000
_cell.angle_alpha   90.00
_cell.angle_beta   90.00
_cell.angle_gamma   90.00
#
_symmetry.space_group_name_H-M   'P 1'
#
loop_
_entity.id
_entity.type
_entity.pdbx_description
1 polymer ?
#
loop_
_entity_poly.entity_id
_entity_poly.type
_entity_poly.pdbx_seq_one_letter_code
_entity_poly.pdbx_strand_id
1 'polypeptide(L)'
;LGQISTMSGKTRVFVSLNGDYEGTPTIVIVKEGMSFEEFLGKCASKLKVEKKLSRVFYIKNGAEIDDPDDLMPEDKIFVSEGEDYKQKPTGMLSGGLTAIAGVSSSAYSVVTTFAKSKMSEDMRKKFEETEANVAAKLKPVVDKTKEVTAPAVNWADSKLDVASNTIKEKHSQFMASETGKYLQEKAGELNTKIVKPAAAKTQELYITASSELKKMGKEGKQKMVPFTEYMTNVKEKMGKEYDEKLAPALKNMYQQAKVRASATQEAVKAQTQQMQKAWKEQVEPLIKEKLGKKDSGSESNPVLADPLPDPEASPLVN
;
A
#
# COMPACT_ATOMS: atom_id res chain seq x y z
N LEU A 1 -4.15 -24.60 2.39
CA LEU A 1 -3.81 -23.42 3.24
C LEU A 1 -3.30 -23.96 4.57
N GLY A 2 -1.98 -24.06 4.71
CA GLY A 2 -1.32 -24.75 5.83
C GLY A 2 -1.48 -24.00 7.16
N GLN A 3 -1.52 -24.78 8.25
CA GLN A 3 -1.57 -24.30 9.63
C GLN A 3 -0.51 -23.24 9.90
N ILE A 4 -0.96 -22.03 10.26
CA ILE A 4 -0.11 -20.95 10.78
C ILE A 4 0.18 -21.30 12.24
N SER A 5 1.19 -22.15 12.46
CA SER A 5 1.77 -22.34 13.78
C SER A 5 2.66 -21.12 14.05
N THR A 6 2.23 -20.26 14.98
CA THR A 6 3.06 -19.19 15.54
C THR A 6 4.20 -19.83 16.32
N MET A 7 5.27 -20.19 15.62
CA MET A 7 6.54 -20.52 16.26
C MET A 7 7.07 -19.24 16.89
N SER A 8 7.06 -19.19 18.23
CA SER A 8 7.53 -18.04 19.01
C SER A 8 8.90 -17.57 18.52
N GLY A 9 9.02 -16.28 18.20
CA GLY A 9 10.29 -15.65 17.80
C GLY A 9 10.67 -15.80 16.33
N LYS A 10 9.74 -16.17 15.43
CA LYS A 10 9.98 -16.19 13.97
C LYS A 10 8.93 -15.39 13.21
N THR A 11 9.37 -14.37 12.48
CA THR A 11 8.55 -13.53 11.61
C THR A 11 8.80 -13.89 10.15
N ARG A 12 7.73 -14.15 9.40
CA ARG A 12 7.80 -14.43 7.95
C ARG A 12 7.59 -13.13 7.18
N VAL A 13 8.52 -12.75 6.31
CA VAL A 13 8.41 -11.56 5.44
C VAL A 13 8.58 -11.91 3.96
N PHE A 14 8.01 -11.08 3.09
CA PHE A 14 8.09 -11.20 1.64
C PHE A 14 9.06 -10.15 1.10
N VAL A 15 10.13 -10.60 0.47
CA VAL A 15 11.25 -9.76 0.04
C VAL A 15 11.37 -9.77 -1.48
N SER A 16 11.47 -8.59 -2.07
CA SER A 16 11.75 -8.38 -3.50
C SER A 16 12.92 -7.41 -3.68
N LEU A 17 13.52 -7.38 -4.87
CA LEU A 17 14.53 -6.36 -5.20
C LEU A 17 13.86 -5.01 -5.45
N ASN A 18 14.52 -3.92 -5.04
CA ASN A 18 14.03 -2.57 -5.24
C ASN A 18 13.85 -2.25 -6.74
N GLY A 19 12.61 -2.04 -7.17
CA GLY A 19 12.24 -1.86 -8.58
C GLY A 19 11.70 -3.11 -9.28
N ASP A 20 11.79 -4.29 -8.66
CA ASP A 20 11.23 -5.53 -9.19
C ASP A 20 9.80 -5.74 -8.67
N TYR A 21 8.84 -5.10 -9.32
CA TYR A 21 7.42 -5.14 -8.92
C TYR A 21 6.65 -6.34 -9.45
N GLU A 22 7.19 -7.01 -10.45
CA GLU A 22 6.56 -8.15 -11.14
C GLU A 22 7.20 -9.48 -10.72
N GLY A 23 8.42 -9.45 -10.18
CA GLY A 23 9.09 -10.60 -9.62
C GLY A 23 8.29 -11.26 -8.50
N THR A 24 8.36 -12.59 -8.45
CA THR A 24 7.76 -13.36 -7.36
C THR A 24 8.55 -13.08 -6.08
N PRO A 25 7.92 -12.51 -5.03
CA PRO A 25 8.63 -12.18 -3.80
C PRO A 25 9.16 -13.46 -3.15
N THR A 26 10.38 -13.40 -2.64
CA THR A 26 10.99 -14.51 -1.93
C THR A 26 10.69 -14.42 -0.44
N ILE A 27 10.39 -15.55 0.19
CA ILE A 27 10.06 -15.60 1.61
C ILE A 27 11.35 -15.69 2.43
N VAL A 28 11.49 -14.79 3.40
CA VAL A 28 12.59 -14.80 4.38
C VAL A 28 11.98 -14.92 5.79
N ILE A 29 12.62 -15.72 6.65
CA ILE A 29 12.22 -15.86 8.05
C ILE A 29 13.20 -15.07 8.90
N VAL A 30 12.70 -13.99 9.50
CA VAL A 30 13.37 -13.19 10.52
C VAL A 30 13.20 -13.88 11.86
N LYS A 31 14.27 -13.96 12.63
CA LYS A 31 14.29 -14.49 14.00
C LYS A 31 14.49 -13.29 14.92
N GLU A 32 13.84 -13.32 16.08
CA GLU A 32 14.03 -12.29 17.11
C GLU A 32 15.52 -12.11 17.46
N GLY A 33 16.00 -10.87 17.46
CA GLY A 33 17.40 -10.52 17.73
C GLY A 33 18.37 -10.78 16.56
N MET A 34 17.86 -10.96 15.33
CA MET A 34 18.69 -11.07 14.14
C MET A 34 19.32 -9.72 13.80
N SER A 35 20.65 -9.69 13.60
CA SER A 35 21.30 -8.46 13.16
C SER A 35 20.88 -8.07 11.74
N PHE A 36 20.90 -6.77 11.45
CA PHE A 36 20.55 -6.25 10.12
C PHE A 36 21.45 -6.82 9.01
N GLU A 37 22.74 -7.04 9.30
CA GLU A 37 23.68 -7.66 8.35
C GLU A 37 23.35 -9.13 8.07
N GLU A 38 22.98 -9.91 9.10
CA GLU A 38 22.54 -11.30 8.92
C GLU A 38 21.25 -11.37 8.09
N PHE A 39 20.33 -10.45 8.35
CA PHE A 39 19.09 -10.32 7.60
C PHE A 39 19.35 -10.02 6.11
N LEU A 40 20.15 -9.01 5.80
CA LEU A 40 20.53 -8.66 4.43
C LEU A 40 21.28 -9.80 3.73
N GLY A 41 22.17 -10.50 4.44
CA GLY A 41 22.87 -11.68 3.91
C GLY A 41 21.92 -12.81 3.52
N LYS A 42 20.88 -13.06 4.32
CA LYS A 42 19.81 -14.02 3.97
C LYS A 42 19.01 -13.58 2.78
N CYS A 43 18.65 -12.30 2.70
CA CYS A 43 17.95 -11.73 1.55
C CYS A 43 18.77 -11.89 0.26
N ALA A 44 20.06 -11.55 0.27
CA ALA A 44 20.95 -11.68 -0.88
C ALA A 44 21.09 -13.14 -1.34
N SER A 45 21.29 -14.08 -0.41
CA SER A 45 21.36 -15.51 -0.70
C SER A 45 20.06 -16.05 -1.33
N LYS A 46 18.91 -15.60 -0.82
CA LYS A 46 17.59 -16.04 -1.29
C LYS A 46 17.21 -15.45 -2.64
N LEU A 47 17.58 -14.19 -2.90
CA LEU A 47 17.35 -13.49 -4.16
C LEU A 47 18.42 -13.79 -5.22
N LYS A 48 19.49 -14.53 -4.87
CA LYS A 48 20.64 -14.84 -5.73
C LYS A 48 21.34 -13.58 -6.27
N VAL A 49 21.50 -12.57 -5.41
CA VAL A 49 22.18 -11.31 -5.76
C VAL A 49 23.64 -11.41 -5.36
N GLU A 50 24.54 -11.15 -6.31
CA GLU A 50 25.99 -11.21 -6.07
C GLU A 50 26.51 -9.99 -5.31
N LYS A 51 25.82 -8.85 -5.43
CA LYS A 51 26.19 -7.59 -4.78
C LYS A 51 25.67 -7.51 -3.35
N LYS A 52 26.39 -6.72 -2.54
CA LYS A 52 26.03 -6.47 -1.14
C LYS A 52 24.77 -5.58 -1.07
N LEU A 53 23.69 -6.12 -0.51
CA LEU A 53 22.52 -5.34 -0.14
C LEU A 53 22.86 -4.45 1.07
N SER A 54 22.30 -3.25 1.11
CA SER A 54 22.60 -2.27 2.16
C SER A 54 21.38 -1.59 2.78
N ARG A 55 20.23 -1.58 2.09
CA ARG A 55 19.03 -0.86 2.54
C ARG A 55 17.77 -1.71 2.39
N VAL A 56 16.79 -1.46 3.25
CA VAL A 56 15.49 -2.15 3.28
C VAL A 56 14.38 -1.11 3.35
N PHE A 57 13.34 -1.26 2.54
CA PHE A 57 12.22 -0.32 2.47
C PHE A 57 10.88 -1.04 2.53
N TYR A 58 9.89 -0.41 3.18
CA TYR A 58 8.49 -0.83 3.09
C TYR A 58 7.90 -0.56 1.71
N ILE A 59 7.22 -1.54 1.11
CA ILE A 59 6.58 -1.36 -0.22
C ILE A 59 5.49 -0.28 -0.20
N LYS A 60 4.83 -0.06 0.95
CA LYS A 60 3.65 0.83 1.02
C LYS A 60 4.01 2.31 0.91
N ASN A 61 5.09 2.72 1.55
CA ASN A 61 5.45 4.13 1.74
C ASN A 61 6.92 4.44 1.43
N GLY A 62 7.74 3.43 1.10
CA GLY A 62 9.17 3.61 0.89
C GLY A 62 9.95 4.00 2.15
N ALA A 63 9.34 3.88 3.33
CA ALA A 63 10.05 4.15 4.58
C ALA A 63 11.16 3.13 4.76
N GLU A 64 12.34 3.62 5.09
CA GLU A 64 13.52 2.80 5.36
C GLU A 64 13.38 2.10 6.71
N ILE A 65 13.86 0.85 6.76
CA ILE A 65 13.83 -0.01 7.94
C ILE A 65 15.27 -0.18 8.40
N ASP A 66 15.54 0.19 9.63
CA ASP A 66 16.84 0.11 10.29
C ASP A 66 16.96 -1.08 11.25
N ASP A 67 15.84 -1.58 11.78
CA ASP A 67 15.79 -2.76 12.64
C ASP A 67 14.91 -3.89 12.04
N PRO A 68 15.42 -5.13 11.83
CA PRO A 68 14.59 -6.24 11.37
C PRO A 68 13.50 -6.66 12.36
N ASP A 69 13.64 -6.35 13.65
CA ASP A 69 12.64 -6.68 14.68
C ASP A 69 11.36 -5.82 14.55
N ASP A 70 11.42 -4.69 13.81
CA ASP A 70 10.25 -3.88 13.48
C ASP A 70 9.36 -4.49 12.39
N LEU A 71 9.84 -5.54 11.70
CA LEU A 71 9.09 -6.20 10.64
C LEU A 71 7.91 -7.00 11.22
N MET A 72 6.73 -6.78 10.67
CA MET A 72 5.54 -7.55 11.02
C MET A 72 5.42 -8.82 10.16
N PRO A 73 4.73 -9.86 10.68
CA PRO A 73 4.41 -11.03 9.87
C PRO A 73 3.67 -10.63 8.60
N GLU A 74 4.15 -11.17 7.47
CA GLU A 74 3.63 -10.95 6.13
C GLU A 74 3.91 -9.57 5.52
N ASP A 75 4.77 -8.77 6.15
CA ASP A 75 5.23 -7.53 5.55
C ASP A 75 5.92 -7.80 4.22
N LYS A 76 5.63 -6.90 3.28
CA LYS A 76 6.26 -6.88 1.96
C LYS A 76 7.26 -5.74 1.93
N ILE A 77 8.50 -6.06 1.62
CA ILE A 77 9.64 -5.15 1.66
C ILE A 77 10.46 -5.25 0.39
N PHE A 78 11.12 -4.15 0.05
CA PHE A 78 12.15 -4.09 -0.98
C PHE A 78 13.53 -4.02 -0.32
N VAL A 79 14.48 -4.75 -0.90
CA VAL A 79 15.90 -4.64 -0.54
C VAL A 79 16.66 -3.99 -1.70
N SER A 80 17.65 -3.18 -1.36
CA SER A 80 18.40 -2.35 -2.30
C SER A 80 19.91 -2.55 -2.15
N GLU A 81 20.64 -2.43 -3.26
CA GLU A 81 22.11 -2.42 -3.31
C GLU A 81 22.71 -1.08 -2.83
N GLY A 82 21.87 -0.12 -2.43
CA GLY A 82 22.27 1.22 -1.96
C GLY A 82 21.52 2.35 -2.68
N GLU A 83 20.82 2.02 -3.76
CA GLU A 83 19.97 2.98 -4.48
C GLU A 83 18.74 3.38 -3.65
N ASP A 84 18.23 4.59 -3.92
CA ASP A 84 17.02 5.08 -3.28
C ASP A 84 15.79 4.26 -3.66
N TYR A 85 14.77 4.33 -2.81
CA TYR A 85 13.50 3.63 -3.01
C TYR A 85 12.89 3.97 -4.38
N LYS A 86 12.72 2.94 -5.22
CA LYS A 86 11.98 3.09 -6.47
C LYS A 86 10.51 2.93 -6.13
N GLN A 87 9.74 3.99 -6.29
CA GLN A 87 8.29 3.92 -6.11
C GLN A 87 7.69 3.12 -7.26
N LYS A 88 6.85 2.11 -6.94
CA LYS A 88 6.08 1.40 -7.96
C LYS A 88 5.39 2.45 -8.80
N PRO A 89 5.54 2.45 -10.14
CA PRO A 89 4.69 3.27 -10.98
C PRO A 89 3.27 2.78 -10.73
N THR A 90 2.55 3.47 -9.84
CA THR A 90 1.19 3.13 -9.47
C THR A 90 0.41 3.15 -10.76
N GLY A 91 -0.09 1.97 -11.16
CA GLY A 91 -0.76 1.69 -12.43
C GLY A 91 -1.66 2.84 -12.83
N MET A 92 -1.08 3.73 -13.62
CA MET A 92 -1.69 4.94 -14.10
C MET A 92 -2.39 4.58 -15.41
N LEU A 93 -3.25 3.56 -15.40
CA LEU A 93 -3.95 3.17 -16.62
C LEU A 93 -5.04 4.17 -17.03
N SER A 94 -5.38 5.16 -16.17
CA SER A 94 -6.19 6.33 -16.57
C SER A 94 -5.40 7.64 -16.71
N GLY A 95 -4.14 7.68 -16.26
CA GLY A 95 -3.32 8.89 -16.33
C GLY A 95 -2.01 8.73 -17.10
N GLY A 96 -1.68 7.53 -17.59
CA GLY A 96 -0.42 7.22 -18.24
C GLY A 96 -0.24 7.95 -19.56
N LEU A 97 -1.30 8.17 -20.34
CA LEU A 97 -1.20 9.01 -21.53
C LEU A 97 -1.06 10.50 -21.19
N THR A 98 -1.72 10.97 -20.14
CA THR A 98 -1.71 12.37 -19.71
C THR A 98 -0.46 12.75 -18.91
N ALA A 99 0.12 11.82 -18.14
CA ALA A 99 1.30 12.04 -17.30
C ALA A 99 2.58 11.49 -17.92
N ILE A 100 2.55 10.56 -18.87
CA ILE A 100 3.74 10.40 -19.73
C ILE A 100 3.90 11.69 -20.53
N ALA A 101 2.84 12.30 -21.06
CA ALA A 101 2.92 13.63 -21.66
C ALA A 101 3.29 14.73 -20.65
N GLY A 102 2.75 14.70 -19.42
CA GLY A 102 3.01 15.71 -18.39
C GLY A 102 4.39 15.62 -17.71
N VAL A 103 4.87 14.41 -17.42
CA VAL A 103 6.16 14.14 -16.77
C VAL A 103 7.30 14.13 -17.77
N SER A 104 7.07 13.66 -19.01
CA SER A 104 8.06 13.91 -20.07
C SER A 104 8.10 15.38 -20.45
N SER A 105 6.99 16.13 -20.44
CA SER A 105 7.00 17.58 -20.64
C SER A 105 7.72 18.33 -19.51
N SER A 106 7.50 17.96 -18.24
CA SER A 106 8.15 18.62 -17.11
C SER A 106 9.63 18.25 -16.95
N ALA A 107 9.99 16.97 -17.13
CA ALA A 107 11.39 16.55 -17.14
C ALA A 107 12.13 17.10 -18.37
N TYR A 108 11.49 17.07 -19.55
CA TYR A 108 12.05 17.68 -20.75
C TYR A 108 12.18 19.19 -20.58
N SER A 109 11.21 19.91 -19.99
CA SER A 109 11.33 21.36 -19.78
C SER A 109 12.43 21.72 -18.78
N VAL A 110 12.61 20.94 -17.70
CA VAL A 110 13.68 21.14 -16.73
C VAL A 110 15.04 20.85 -17.37
N VAL A 111 15.17 19.73 -18.08
CA VAL A 111 16.42 19.34 -18.74
C VAL A 111 16.76 20.28 -19.90
N THR A 112 15.79 20.70 -20.72
CA THR A 112 16.03 21.67 -21.80
C THR A 112 16.31 23.06 -21.27
N THR A 113 15.65 23.52 -20.21
CA THR A 113 15.97 24.81 -19.58
C THR A 113 17.38 24.80 -19.03
N PHE A 114 17.78 23.72 -18.35
CA PHE A 114 19.13 23.55 -17.86
C PHE A 114 20.16 23.49 -19.01
N ALA A 115 19.89 22.71 -20.05
CA ALA A 115 20.76 22.59 -21.22
C ALA A 115 20.92 23.94 -21.95
N LYS A 116 19.81 24.66 -22.20
CA LYS A 116 19.80 26.00 -22.80
C LYS A 116 20.59 27.00 -21.96
N SER A 117 20.60 26.87 -20.63
CA SER A 117 21.37 27.75 -19.73
C SER A 117 22.89 27.55 -19.79
N LYS A 118 23.35 26.41 -20.33
CA LYS A 118 24.78 26.06 -20.45
C LYS A 118 25.31 26.18 -21.88
N MET A 119 24.46 26.47 -22.86
CA MET A 119 24.82 26.60 -24.28
C MET A 119 25.27 28.02 -24.63
N SER A 120 26.14 28.14 -25.63
CA SER A 120 26.42 29.43 -26.28
C SER A 120 25.18 29.92 -27.04
N GLU A 121 25.13 31.22 -27.33
CA GLU A 121 23.98 31.85 -27.98
C GLU A 121 23.66 31.23 -29.35
N ASP A 122 24.69 30.94 -30.16
CA ASP A 122 24.54 30.26 -31.46
C ASP A 122 24.02 28.81 -31.32
N MET A 123 24.46 28.07 -30.30
CA MET A 123 23.96 26.71 -30.06
C MET A 123 22.53 26.71 -29.52
N ARG A 124 22.19 27.68 -28.66
CA ARG A 124 20.82 27.85 -28.18
C ARG A 124 19.87 28.12 -29.33
N LYS A 125 20.25 28.99 -30.28
CA LYS A 125 19.44 29.29 -31.47
C LYS A 125 19.21 28.06 -32.35
N LYS A 126 20.26 27.27 -32.63
CA LYS A 126 20.12 26.00 -33.38
C LYS A 126 19.26 24.97 -32.64
N PHE A 127 19.37 24.92 -31.32
CA PHE A 127 18.55 24.04 -30.48
C PHE A 127 17.06 24.44 -30.55
N GLU A 128 16.75 25.73 -30.42
CA GLU A 128 15.38 26.25 -30.53
C GLU A 128 14.77 26.05 -31.92
N GLU A 129 15.54 26.26 -32.99
CA GLU A 129 15.10 25.96 -34.36
C GLU A 129 14.82 24.45 -34.56
N THR A 130 15.64 23.59 -33.97
CA THR A 130 15.44 22.13 -34.01
C THR A 130 14.20 21.71 -33.22
N GLU A 131 14.02 22.27 -32.02
CA GLU A 131 12.85 22.03 -31.17
C GLU A 131 11.56 22.50 -31.86
N ALA A 132 11.57 23.67 -32.48
CA ALA A 132 10.43 24.18 -33.25
C ALA A 132 10.11 23.28 -34.46
N ASN A 133 11.12 22.81 -35.18
CA ASN A 133 10.93 21.90 -36.32
C ASN A 133 10.40 20.52 -35.89
N VAL A 134 10.87 19.99 -34.76
CA VAL A 134 10.38 18.73 -34.19
C VAL A 134 8.95 18.89 -33.69
N ALA A 135 8.64 19.98 -32.99
CA ALA A 135 7.30 20.30 -32.53
C ALA A 135 6.31 20.44 -33.70
N ALA A 136 6.70 21.12 -34.78
CA ALA A 136 5.87 21.27 -35.98
C ALA A 136 5.55 19.92 -36.66
N LYS A 137 6.51 18.99 -36.69
CA LYS A 137 6.32 17.63 -37.24
C LYS A 137 5.50 16.71 -36.34
N LEU A 138 5.67 16.84 -35.02
CA LEU A 138 4.94 16.01 -34.04
C LEU A 138 3.52 16.50 -33.79
N LYS A 139 3.24 17.79 -33.94
CA LYS A 139 1.91 18.38 -33.74
C LYS A 139 0.77 17.64 -34.46
N PRO A 140 0.82 17.35 -35.77
CA PRO A 140 -0.25 16.62 -36.44
C PRO A 140 -0.40 15.17 -35.95
N VAL A 141 0.69 14.51 -35.54
CA VAL A 141 0.65 13.15 -34.97
C VAL A 141 0.00 13.16 -33.59
N VAL A 142 0.34 14.15 -32.75
CA VAL A 142 -0.27 14.34 -31.42
C VAL A 142 -1.75 14.70 -31.55
N ASP A 143 -2.10 15.60 -32.47
CA ASP A 143 -3.48 16.04 -32.67
C ASP A 143 -4.35 14.86 -33.20
N LYS A 144 -3.84 14.07 -34.16
CA LYS A 144 -4.52 12.84 -34.63
C LYS A 144 -4.61 11.76 -33.55
N THR A 145 -3.57 11.60 -32.73
CA THR A 145 -3.60 10.66 -31.60
C THR A 145 -4.65 11.05 -30.58
N LYS A 146 -4.76 12.35 -30.24
CA LYS A 146 -5.82 12.88 -29.38
C LYS A 146 -7.21 12.64 -29.97
N GLU A 147 -7.39 12.87 -31.25
CA GLU A 147 -8.67 12.63 -31.93
C GLU A 147 -9.10 11.16 -31.88
N VAL A 148 -8.16 10.22 -32.13
CA VAL A 148 -8.44 8.78 -32.12
C VAL A 148 -8.63 8.23 -30.70
N THR A 149 -7.91 8.78 -29.71
CA THR A 149 -7.96 8.29 -28.32
C THR A 149 -9.03 8.96 -27.47
N ALA A 150 -9.48 10.18 -27.83
CA ALA A 150 -10.48 10.92 -27.07
C ALA A 150 -11.79 10.14 -26.83
N PRO A 151 -12.38 9.42 -27.80
CA PRO A 151 -13.59 8.64 -27.54
C PRO A 151 -13.37 7.52 -26.50
N ALA A 152 -12.23 6.84 -26.56
CA ALA A 152 -11.89 5.77 -25.61
C ALA A 152 -11.60 6.31 -24.21
N VAL A 153 -10.88 7.44 -24.12
CA VAL A 153 -10.61 8.14 -22.85
C VAL A 153 -11.91 8.67 -22.25
N ASN A 154 -12.75 9.35 -23.02
CA ASN A 154 -14.04 9.86 -22.56
C ASN A 154 -14.98 8.73 -22.11
N TRP A 155 -14.96 7.58 -22.80
CA TRP A 155 -15.71 6.40 -22.38
C TRP A 155 -15.19 5.84 -21.06
N ALA A 156 -13.86 5.73 -20.89
CA ALA A 156 -13.24 5.25 -19.66
C ALA A 156 -13.55 6.19 -18.48
N ASP A 157 -13.43 7.51 -18.68
CA ASP A 157 -13.77 8.52 -17.68
C ASP A 157 -15.25 8.44 -17.31
N SER A 158 -16.15 8.31 -18.29
CA SER A 158 -17.58 8.12 -18.03
C SER A 158 -17.86 6.85 -17.21
N LYS A 159 -17.16 5.74 -17.46
CA LYS A 159 -17.30 4.52 -16.66
C LYS A 159 -16.74 4.68 -15.25
N LEU A 160 -15.63 5.40 -15.09
CA LEU A 160 -15.07 5.75 -13.77
C LEU A 160 -16.00 6.65 -12.98
N ASP A 161 -16.65 7.61 -13.61
CA ASP A 161 -17.64 8.48 -12.98
C ASP A 161 -18.86 7.69 -12.51
N VAL A 162 -19.39 6.80 -13.35
CA VAL A 162 -20.50 5.90 -12.96
C VAL A 162 -20.10 5.01 -11.80
N ALA A 163 -18.91 4.41 -11.83
CA ALA A 163 -18.41 3.56 -10.75
C ALA A 163 -18.20 4.37 -9.44
N SER A 164 -17.61 5.56 -9.53
CA SER A 164 -17.39 6.49 -8.42
C SER A 164 -18.72 6.91 -7.78
N ASN A 165 -19.71 7.28 -8.59
CA ASN A 165 -21.04 7.63 -8.12
C ASN A 165 -21.76 6.45 -7.47
N THR A 166 -21.63 5.24 -8.04
CA THR A 166 -22.18 4.01 -7.45
C THR A 166 -21.55 3.71 -6.10
N ILE A 167 -20.23 3.86 -5.98
CA ILE A 167 -19.51 3.68 -4.70
C ILE A 167 -19.98 4.71 -3.67
N LYS A 168 -20.12 5.98 -4.05
CA LYS A 168 -20.63 7.05 -3.16
C LYS A 168 -22.05 6.76 -2.69
N GLU A 169 -22.92 6.32 -3.60
CA GLU A 169 -24.30 5.95 -3.28
C GLU A 169 -24.34 4.75 -2.31
N LYS A 170 -23.59 3.68 -2.62
CA LYS A 170 -23.53 2.48 -1.77
C LYS A 170 -22.92 2.77 -0.40
N HIS A 171 -21.90 3.63 -0.34
CA HIS A 171 -21.34 4.12 0.92
C HIS A 171 -22.38 4.93 1.70
N SER A 172 -23.13 5.82 1.06
CA SER A 172 -24.20 6.57 1.71
C SER A 172 -25.32 5.65 2.25
N GLN A 173 -25.75 4.68 1.44
CA GLN A 173 -26.72 3.64 1.85
C GLN A 173 -26.19 2.83 3.04
N PHE A 174 -24.93 2.42 3.00
CA PHE A 174 -24.28 1.70 4.09
C PHE A 174 -24.24 2.55 5.36
N MET A 175 -23.81 3.80 5.29
CA MET A 175 -23.75 4.70 6.45
C MET A 175 -25.15 5.04 6.99
N ALA A 176 -26.18 5.03 6.15
CA ALA A 176 -27.57 5.21 6.56
C ALA A 176 -28.18 3.94 7.20
N SER A 177 -27.64 2.76 6.91
CA SER A 177 -28.07 1.49 7.50
C SER A 177 -27.81 1.44 9.01
N GLU A 178 -28.50 0.55 9.72
CA GLU A 178 -28.30 0.35 11.15
C GLU A 178 -26.85 -0.04 11.49
N THR A 179 -26.23 -0.88 10.65
CA THR A 179 -24.83 -1.28 10.81
C THR A 179 -23.88 -0.10 10.62
N GLY A 180 -24.10 0.75 9.61
CA GLY A 180 -23.28 1.94 9.38
C GLY A 180 -23.39 2.93 10.53
N LYS A 181 -24.62 3.20 11.01
CA LYS A 181 -24.87 4.04 12.18
C LYS A 181 -24.19 3.51 13.43
N TYR A 182 -24.30 2.20 13.69
CA TYR A 182 -23.63 1.56 14.83
C TYR A 182 -22.11 1.69 14.75
N LEU A 183 -21.50 1.44 13.59
CA LEU A 183 -20.06 1.60 13.42
C LEU A 183 -19.62 3.04 13.57
N GLN A 184 -20.41 4.00 13.06
CA GLN A 184 -20.13 5.43 13.22
C GLN A 184 -20.21 5.85 14.69
N GLU A 185 -21.21 5.38 15.43
CA GLU A 185 -21.34 5.59 16.88
C GLU A 185 -20.15 5.00 17.63
N LYS A 186 -19.77 3.75 17.36
CA LYS A 186 -18.63 3.09 18.01
C LYS A 186 -17.30 3.75 17.66
N ALA A 187 -17.13 4.22 16.42
CA ALA A 187 -15.97 5.02 16.03
C ALA A 187 -15.94 6.36 16.79
N GLY A 188 -17.09 7.01 16.98
CA GLY A 188 -17.23 8.21 17.79
C GLY A 188 -16.90 7.97 19.26
N GLU A 189 -17.40 6.89 19.85
CA GLU A 189 -17.06 6.46 21.22
C GLU A 189 -15.56 6.16 21.36
N LEU A 190 -14.97 5.44 20.42
CA LEU A 190 -13.54 5.15 20.42
C LEU A 190 -12.72 6.44 20.34
N ASN A 191 -13.11 7.34 19.45
CA ASN A 191 -12.43 8.62 19.27
C ASN A 191 -12.51 9.47 20.54
N THR A 192 -13.67 9.52 21.19
CA THR A 192 -13.89 10.33 22.40
C THR A 192 -13.29 9.70 23.65
N LYS A 193 -13.40 8.38 23.85
CA LYS A 193 -12.94 7.69 25.06
C LYS A 193 -11.45 7.34 25.02
N ILE A 194 -10.89 7.15 23.83
CA ILE A 194 -9.53 6.61 23.68
C ILE A 194 -8.63 7.58 22.93
N VAL A 195 -9.00 7.95 21.69
CA VAL A 195 -8.09 8.70 20.81
C VAL A 195 -7.86 10.12 21.32
N LYS A 196 -8.91 10.87 21.68
CA LYS A 196 -8.79 12.24 22.19
C LYS A 196 -8.01 12.30 23.52
N PRO A 197 -8.30 11.48 24.54
CA PRO A 197 -7.50 11.47 25.77
C PRO A 197 -6.04 11.07 25.53
N ALA A 198 -5.78 10.10 24.65
CA ALA A 198 -4.43 9.72 24.29
C ALA A 198 -3.69 10.84 23.56
N ALA A 199 -4.35 11.53 22.62
CA ALA A 199 -3.80 12.68 21.91
C ALA A 199 -3.50 13.85 22.87
N ALA A 200 -4.41 14.14 23.80
CA ALA A 200 -4.20 15.17 24.83
C ALA A 200 -2.98 14.85 25.72
N LYS A 201 -2.87 13.61 26.21
CA LYS A 201 -1.69 13.16 26.97
C LYS A 201 -0.39 13.23 26.14
N THR A 202 -0.47 12.88 24.86
CA THR A 202 0.69 12.98 23.94
C THR A 202 1.10 14.43 23.72
N GLN A 203 0.14 15.35 23.60
CA GLN A 203 0.39 16.77 23.48
C GLN A 203 1.00 17.35 24.78
N GLU A 204 0.53 16.93 25.95
CA GLU A 204 1.12 17.30 27.25
C GLU A 204 2.58 16.83 27.36
N LEU A 205 2.90 15.62 26.89
CA LEU A 205 4.30 15.15 26.82
C LEU A 205 5.13 16.01 25.87
N TYR A 206 4.59 16.35 24.70
CA TYR A 206 5.33 17.18 23.75
C TYR A 206 5.59 18.59 24.30
N ILE A 207 4.62 19.18 24.99
CA ILE A 207 4.77 20.46 25.68
C ILE A 207 5.80 20.34 26.81
N THR A 208 5.74 19.28 27.61
CA THR A 208 6.67 19.02 28.71
C THR A 208 8.09 18.84 28.18
N ALA A 209 8.28 17.95 27.20
CA ALA A 209 9.54 17.72 26.50
C ALA A 209 10.09 19.02 25.88
N SER A 210 9.27 19.79 25.17
CA SER A 210 9.67 21.06 24.58
C SER A 210 10.07 22.09 25.64
N SER A 211 9.34 22.15 26.76
CA SER A 211 9.64 23.07 27.87
C SER A 211 10.95 22.71 28.58
N GLU A 212 11.18 21.42 28.82
CA GLU A 212 12.41 20.89 29.40
C GLU A 212 13.58 21.10 28.45
N LEU A 213 13.41 20.86 27.15
CA LEU A 213 14.42 21.11 26.13
C LEU A 213 14.78 22.62 26.05
N LYS A 214 13.80 23.52 26.20
CA LYS A 214 14.03 24.98 26.33
C LYS A 214 14.77 25.35 27.61
N LYS A 215 14.42 24.78 28.77
CA LYS A 215 15.14 25.01 30.04
C LYS A 215 16.58 24.53 29.93
N MET A 216 16.78 23.32 29.44
CA MET A 216 18.09 22.71 29.27
C MET A 216 18.94 23.42 28.21
N GLY A 217 18.34 24.00 27.16
CA GLY A 217 19.05 24.87 26.21
C GLY A 217 19.55 26.17 26.83
N LYS A 218 18.88 26.70 27.86
CA LYS A 218 19.38 27.85 28.65
C LYS A 218 20.52 27.45 29.58
N GLU A 219 20.44 26.26 30.19
CA GLU A 219 21.49 25.73 31.08
C GLU A 219 22.74 25.26 30.31
N GLY A 220 22.59 24.66 29.14
CA GLY A 220 23.72 24.25 28.28
C GLY A 220 24.56 25.44 27.81
N LYS A 221 23.92 26.60 27.55
CA LYS A 221 24.63 27.86 27.30
C LYS A 221 25.42 28.37 28.51
N GLN A 222 25.04 27.99 29.73
CA GLN A 222 25.73 28.39 30.96
C GLN A 222 26.79 27.39 31.41
N LYS A 223 26.64 26.09 31.10
CA LYS A 223 27.49 25.02 31.66
C LYS A 223 28.45 24.31 30.69
N MET A 224 28.47 24.67 29.40
CA MET A 224 29.34 24.04 28.38
C MET A 224 29.35 22.49 28.46
N VAL A 225 28.19 21.87 28.62
CA VAL A 225 28.09 20.40 28.55
C VAL A 225 28.09 19.99 27.06
N PRO A 226 28.90 19.01 26.63
CA PRO A 226 28.90 18.53 25.26
C PRO A 226 27.50 18.08 24.80
N PHE A 227 27.11 18.47 23.58
CA PHE A 227 25.79 18.19 23.00
C PHE A 227 25.41 16.69 23.00
N THR A 228 26.39 15.80 22.95
CA THR A 228 26.21 14.34 23.03
C THR A 228 25.78 13.88 24.42
N GLU A 229 26.44 14.35 25.48
CA GLU A 229 26.08 14.06 26.88
C GLU A 229 24.71 14.68 27.25
N TYR A 230 24.39 15.80 26.61
CA TYR A 230 23.08 16.43 26.65
C TYR A 230 21.98 15.55 26.03
N MET A 231 22.17 15.04 24.82
CA MET A 231 21.17 14.19 24.15
C MET A 231 20.94 12.87 24.89
N THR A 232 21.98 12.31 25.52
CA THR A 232 21.87 11.11 26.35
C THR A 232 20.98 11.34 27.57
N ASN A 233 21.19 12.43 28.32
CA ASN A 233 20.36 12.75 29.50
C ASN A 233 18.89 13.02 29.14
N VAL A 234 18.63 13.66 27.99
CA VAL A 234 17.26 13.89 27.50
C VAL A 234 16.59 12.57 27.14
N LYS A 235 17.28 11.68 26.41
CA LYS A 235 16.78 10.33 26.10
C LYS A 235 16.47 9.55 27.36
N GLU A 236 17.33 9.61 28.38
CA GLU A 236 17.14 8.86 29.61
C GLU A 236 15.96 9.37 30.44
N LYS A 237 15.75 10.70 30.53
CA LYS A 237 14.57 11.28 31.21
C LYS A 237 13.27 11.00 30.47
N MET A 238 13.27 11.16 29.14
CA MET A 238 12.10 10.85 28.31
C MET A 238 11.77 9.36 28.35
N GLY A 239 12.79 8.50 28.36
CA GLY A 239 12.65 7.05 28.53
C GLY A 239 12.01 6.70 29.87
N LYS A 240 12.52 7.25 30.98
CA LYS A 240 11.93 7.03 32.32
C LYS A 240 10.47 7.52 32.40
N GLU A 241 10.16 8.72 31.90
CA GLU A 241 8.77 9.19 31.89
C GLU A 241 7.85 8.33 31.00
N TYR A 242 8.36 7.86 29.86
CA TYR A 242 7.63 6.95 28.99
C TYR A 242 7.35 5.62 29.71
N ASP A 243 8.38 5.01 30.29
CA ASP A 243 8.29 3.71 30.97
C ASP A 243 7.42 3.76 32.23
N GLU A 244 7.47 4.85 33.00
CA GLU A 244 6.72 4.98 34.25
C GLU A 244 5.28 5.44 34.02
N LYS A 245 5.03 6.37 33.09
CA LYS A 245 3.71 7.00 32.94
C LYS A 245 2.92 6.48 31.74
N LEU A 246 3.57 6.17 30.62
CA LEU A 246 2.88 5.78 29.38
C LEU A 246 2.85 4.28 29.13
N ALA A 247 3.97 3.59 29.30
CA ALA A 247 4.06 2.17 29.01
C ALA A 247 2.99 1.35 29.79
N PRO A 248 2.68 1.62 31.07
CA PRO A 248 1.63 0.91 31.78
C PRO A 248 0.23 1.22 31.22
N ALA A 249 -0.03 2.48 30.84
CA ALA A 249 -1.30 2.90 30.26
C ALA A 249 -1.54 2.29 28.87
N LEU A 250 -0.50 2.28 28.02
CA LEU A 250 -0.50 1.65 26.70
C LEU A 250 -0.63 0.13 26.80
N LYS A 251 0.09 -0.50 27.73
CA LYS A 251 -0.02 -1.94 27.99
C LYS A 251 -1.43 -2.33 28.45
N ASN A 252 -2.04 -1.54 29.34
CA ASN A 252 -3.43 -1.76 29.76
C ASN A 252 -4.42 -1.56 28.61
N MET A 253 -4.25 -0.50 27.79
CA MET A 253 -5.08 -0.29 26.60
C MET A 253 -4.96 -1.44 25.60
N TYR A 254 -3.74 -1.92 25.35
CA TYR A 254 -3.48 -3.04 24.46
C TYR A 254 -4.10 -4.34 24.98
N GLN A 255 -3.99 -4.62 26.29
CA GLN A 255 -4.63 -5.79 26.88
C GLN A 255 -6.17 -5.70 26.82
N GLN A 256 -6.76 -4.53 27.08
CA GLN A 256 -8.20 -4.33 26.93
C GLN A 256 -8.66 -4.50 25.46
N ALA A 257 -7.88 -3.98 24.51
CA ALA A 257 -8.15 -4.18 23.09
C ALA A 257 -8.06 -5.65 22.69
N LYS A 258 -7.06 -6.38 23.22
CA LYS A 258 -6.90 -7.82 23.00
C LYS A 258 -8.08 -8.63 23.55
N VAL A 259 -8.53 -8.34 24.76
CA VAL A 259 -9.71 -9.01 25.38
C VAL A 259 -10.99 -8.69 24.60
N ARG A 260 -11.18 -7.45 24.14
CA ARG A 260 -12.32 -7.10 23.29
C ARG A 260 -12.24 -7.81 21.94
N ALA A 261 -11.06 -7.85 21.31
CA ALA A 261 -10.87 -8.52 20.04
C ALA A 261 -11.18 -10.03 20.14
N SER A 262 -10.77 -10.71 21.22
CA SER A 262 -11.12 -12.11 21.45
C SER A 262 -12.62 -12.30 21.67
N ALA A 263 -13.27 -11.43 22.46
CA ALA A 263 -14.71 -11.49 22.68
C ALA A 263 -15.51 -11.23 21.39
N THR A 264 -15.08 -10.26 20.56
CA THR A 264 -15.68 -10.00 19.25
C THR A 264 -15.44 -11.16 18.29
N GLN A 265 -14.26 -11.77 18.30
CA GLN A 265 -13.96 -12.93 17.46
C GLN A 265 -14.84 -14.14 17.82
N GLU A 266 -15.09 -14.38 19.11
CA GLU A 266 -16.00 -15.43 19.57
C GLU A 266 -17.45 -15.12 19.18
N ALA A 267 -17.91 -13.88 19.35
CA ALA A 267 -19.24 -13.46 18.92
C ALA A 267 -19.45 -13.62 17.40
N VAL A 268 -18.45 -13.22 16.59
CA VAL A 268 -18.48 -13.39 15.12
C VAL A 268 -18.50 -14.88 14.74
N LYS A 269 -17.74 -15.73 15.42
CA LYS A 269 -17.78 -17.19 15.21
C LYS A 269 -19.17 -17.75 15.54
N ALA A 270 -19.75 -17.36 16.66
CA ALA A 270 -21.09 -17.80 17.07
C ALA A 270 -22.16 -17.36 16.07
N GLN A 271 -22.11 -16.11 15.60
CA GLN A 271 -23.03 -15.59 14.58
C GLN A 271 -22.86 -16.33 13.24
N THR A 272 -21.62 -16.62 12.83
CA THR A 272 -21.32 -17.38 11.61
C THR A 272 -21.90 -18.80 11.69
N GLN A 273 -21.77 -19.46 12.84
CA GLN A 273 -22.37 -20.78 13.07
C GLN A 273 -23.89 -20.74 13.04
N GLN A 274 -24.52 -19.70 13.61
CA GLN A 274 -25.97 -19.51 13.52
C GLN A 274 -26.43 -19.30 12.07
N MET A 275 -25.72 -18.50 11.28
CA MET A 275 -26.04 -18.32 9.85
C MET A 275 -25.87 -19.61 9.06
N GLN A 276 -24.81 -20.39 9.30
CA GLN A 276 -24.62 -21.69 8.67
C GLN A 276 -25.72 -22.69 9.04
N LYS A 277 -26.17 -22.67 10.31
CA LYS A 277 -27.28 -23.51 10.77
C LYS A 277 -28.59 -23.10 10.10
N ALA A 278 -28.92 -21.80 10.09
CA ALA A 278 -30.10 -21.27 9.42
C ALA A 278 -30.08 -21.58 7.91
N TRP A 279 -28.92 -21.49 7.26
CA TRP A 279 -28.75 -21.88 5.86
C TRP A 279 -29.11 -23.36 5.63
N LYS A 280 -28.57 -24.27 6.45
CA LYS A 280 -28.86 -25.71 6.33
C LYS A 280 -30.32 -26.05 6.63
N GLU A 281 -30.92 -25.40 7.62
CA GLU A 281 -32.28 -25.72 8.07
C GLU A 281 -33.36 -25.10 7.18
N GLN A 282 -33.13 -23.90 6.65
CA GLN A 282 -34.17 -23.14 5.95
C GLN A 282 -33.91 -23.05 4.44
N VAL A 283 -32.66 -22.84 4.03
CA VAL A 283 -32.32 -22.54 2.63
C VAL A 283 -32.06 -23.81 1.83
N GLU A 284 -31.29 -24.74 2.39
CA GLU A 284 -30.92 -26.00 1.72
C GLU A 284 -32.12 -26.87 1.30
N PRO A 285 -33.19 -27.03 2.12
CA PRO A 285 -34.38 -27.79 1.73
C PRO A 285 -35.14 -27.15 0.56
N LEU A 286 -35.27 -25.81 0.56
CA LEU A 286 -35.95 -25.07 -0.52
C LEU A 286 -35.19 -25.19 -1.84
N ILE A 287 -33.86 -25.15 -1.78
CA ILE A 287 -32.99 -25.37 -2.95
C ILE A 287 -33.15 -26.80 -3.46
N LYS A 288 -33.12 -27.81 -2.57
CA LYS A 288 -33.32 -29.21 -2.94
C LYS A 288 -34.72 -29.48 -3.51
N GLU A 289 -35.76 -28.85 -2.96
CA GLU A 289 -37.13 -28.99 -3.48
C GLU A 289 -37.28 -28.39 -4.88
N LYS A 290 -36.68 -27.22 -5.13
CA LYS A 290 -36.77 -26.52 -6.42
C LYS A 290 -35.85 -27.10 -7.50
N LEU A 291 -34.67 -27.59 -7.13
CA LEU A 291 -33.71 -28.17 -8.09
C LEU A 291 -33.85 -29.68 -8.24
N GLY A 292 -34.33 -30.39 -7.22
CA GLY A 292 -34.54 -31.84 -7.26
C GLY A 292 -35.79 -32.27 -8.05
N LYS A 293 -36.66 -31.34 -8.43
CA LYS A 293 -37.81 -31.59 -9.31
C LYS A 293 -37.49 -31.45 -10.80
N LYS A 294 -36.22 -31.27 -11.19
CA LYS A 294 -35.82 -31.20 -12.60
C LYS A 294 -35.64 -32.61 -13.19
N ASP A 295 -36.78 -33.18 -13.58
CA ASP A 295 -37.02 -34.09 -14.70
C ASP A 295 -36.18 -35.37 -14.82
N SER A 296 -36.74 -36.48 -14.32
CA SER A 296 -36.57 -37.81 -14.92
C SER A 296 -37.45 -38.03 -16.17
N GLY A 297 -37.83 -36.96 -16.86
CA GLY A 297 -38.73 -36.97 -18.01
C GLY A 297 -38.34 -35.95 -19.08
N SER A 298 -37.09 -36.00 -19.54
CA SER A 298 -36.67 -35.28 -20.75
C SER A 298 -36.40 -36.33 -21.84
N GLU A 299 -37.43 -36.59 -22.64
CA GLU A 299 -37.27 -37.28 -23.91
C GLU A 299 -36.18 -36.61 -24.77
N SER A 300 -35.36 -37.47 -25.35
CA SER A 300 -34.29 -37.15 -26.29
C SER A 300 -34.83 -36.36 -27.49
N ASN A 301 -34.38 -35.11 -27.62
CA ASN A 301 -34.35 -34.41 -28.90
C ASN A 301 -32.89 -34.27 -29.35
N PRO A 302 -32.47 -34.85 -30.49
CA PRO A 302 -31.13 -34.69 -31.01
C PRO A 302 -31.04 -33.32 -31.70
N VAL A 303 -30.48 -32.34 -31.01
CA VAL A 303 -30.06 -31.08 -31.65
C VAL A 303 -28.68 -31.31 -32.25
N LEU A 304 -28.60 -31.10 -33.56
CA LEU A 304 -27.39 -31.11 -34.38
C LEU A 304 -26.25 -30.36 -33.70
N ALA A 305 -25.13 -31.05 -33.51
CA ALA A 305 -23.85 -30.41 -33.31
C ALA A 305 -23.30 -30.00 -34.68
N ASP A 306 -23.35 -28.70 -34.98
CA ASP A 306 -22.49 -28.14 -36.02
C ASP A 306 -21.05 -28.11 -35.50
N PRO A 307 -20.06 -28.66 -36.23
CA PRO A 307 -18.67 -28.53 -35.85
C PRO A 307 -18.17 -27.10 -36.08
N LEU A 308 -17.51 -26.55 -35.08
CA LEU A 308 -16.74 -25.30 -35.18
C LEU A 308 -15.69 -25.41 -36.30
N PRO A 309 -15.47 -24.34 -37.09
CA PRO A 309 -14.49 -24.35 -38.17
C PRO A 309 -13.05 -24.39 -37.61
N ASP A 310 -12.24 -25.21 -38.27
CA ASP A 310 -10.82 -25.42 -38.06
C ASP A 310 -10.01 -24.14 -38.33
N PRO A 311 -9.21 -23.63 -37.38
CA PRO A 311 -8.45 -22.39 -37.55
C PRO A 311 -7.14 -22.56 -38.37
N GLU A 312 -6.80 -23.74 -38.89
CA GLU A 312 -5.56 -23.95 -39.66
C GLU A 312 -5.79 -24.07 -41.18
N ALA A 313 -6.25 -23.00 -41.81
CA ALA A 313 -6.13 -22.85 -43.26
C ALA A 313 -5.95 -21.37 -43.64
N SER A 314 -4.71 -20.86 -43.51
CA SER A 314 -4.26 -19.69 -44.26
C SER A 314 -3.25 -20.14 -45.32
N PRO A 315 -3.54 -19.97 -46.62
CA PRO A 315 -2.58 -20.28 -47.67
C PRO A 315 -1.49 -19.21 -47.73
N LEU A 316 -0.24 -19.66 -47.83
CA LEU A 316 0.90 -18.87 -48.26
C LEU A 316 0.61 -18.30 -49.67
N VAL A 317 0.61 -16.98 -49.78
CA VAL A 317 0.65 -16.28 -51.07
C VAL A 317 2.10 -15.89 -51.33
N ASN A 318 2.61 -16.33 -52.48
CA ASN A 318 3.88 -15.91 -53.07
C ASN A 318 3.88 -14.43 -53.44
#